data_AF-A0A968VAG4-F1
#
_entry.id   AF-A0A968VAG4-F1
#
_cell.length_a   1.000
_cell.length_b   1.000
_cell.length_c   1.000
_cell.angle_alpha   90.00
_cell.angle_beta   90.00
_cell.angle_gamma   90.00
#
_symmetry.space_group_name_H-M   'P 1'
#
loop_
_entity.id
_entity.type
_entity.pdbx_description
1 polymer ?
#
loop_
_entity_poly.entity_id
_entity_poly.type
_entity_poly.pdbx_seq_one_letter_code
_entity_poly.pdbx_strand_id
1 'polypeptide(L)'
;PNLGYVKTVMIGVRNSATGATASRCVEIWANELRLTGLNEQGGYAAVGRMDFQLADLGSLSIAGNYSSIGFGGLDQNLSERSLDETKGFDVAGNFELSRFLPEQWALRLPLYAAYSKTVISPKFDPYDLDIPLSEKIANASTTSEKEEIKELAQNVTEIKNPQF
;
A
#
# COMPACT_ATOMS: atom_id res chain seq x y z
N PRO A 1 19.33 -10.98 9.67
CA PRO A 1 19.78 -9.72 9.01
C PRO A 1 18.73 -9.31 7.99
N ASN A 2 18.40 -8.02 7.93
CA ASN A 2 17.33 -7.50 7.09
C ASN A 2 17.94 -6.48 6.11
N LEU A 3 17.66 -6.66 4.81
CA LEU A 3 18.17 -5.78 3.75
C LEU A 3 17.38 -4.47 3.60
N GLY A 4 16.12 -4.44 4.04
CA GLY A 4 15.30 -3.23 4.10
C GLY A 4 15.75 -2.24 5.19
N TYR A 5 16.56 -2.69 6.16
CA TYR A 5 17.11 -1.79 7.20
C TYR A 5 18.53 -2.17 7.63
N VAL A 6 19.52 -1.77 6.83
CA VAL A 6 20.94 -1.97 7.10
C VAL A 6 21.48 -0.86 8.00
N LYS A 7 21.80 -1.19 9.26
CA LYS A 7 22.42 -0.25 10.24
C LYS A 7 23.94 -0.25 10.22
N THR A 8 24.55 -1.40 9.98
CA THR A 8 25.98 -1.59 10.13
C THR A 8 26.48 -2.46 8.98
N VAL A 9 27.52 -1.97 8.30
CA VAL A 9 28.31 -2.75 7.35
C VAL A 9 29.68 -2.96 7.96
N MET A 10 30.15 -4.21 8.01
CA MET A 10 31.46 -4.57 8.54
C MET A 10 32.30 -5.18 7.42
N ILE A 11 33.46 -4.56 7.15
CA ILE A 11 34.51 -5.16 6.33
C ILE A 11 35.57 -5.67 7.29
N GLY A 12 35.84 -6.98 7.26
CA GLY A 12 36.73 -7.63 8.22
C GLY A 12 37.55 -8.73 7.57
N VAL A 13 38.66 -9.07 8.22
CA VAL A 13 39.64 -10.03 7.73
C VAL A 13 39.68 -11.18 8.71
N ARG A 14 39.34 -12.38 8.26
CA ARG A 14 39.34 -13.58 9.10
C ARG A 14 40.44 -14.54 8.64
N ASN A 15 41.35 -14.84 9.53
CA ASN A 15 42.34 -15.89 9.32
C ASN A 15 41.84 -17.20 9.95
N SER A 16 41.70 -18.26 9.15
CA SER A 16 41.23 -19.58 9.59
C SER A 16 42.37 -20.58 9.86
N ALA A 17 43.63 -20.18 9.71
CA ALA A 17 44.78 -21.07 9.93
C ALA A 17 45.03 -21.32 11.43
N THR A 18 45.34 -22.57 11.78
CA THR A 18 45.68 -23.00 13.15
C THR A 18 47.12 -23.52 13.22
N GLY A 19 47.78 -23.39 14.37
CA GLY A 19 49.16 -23.86 14.59
C GLY A 19 50.26 -22.87 14.17
N ALA A 20 51.51 -23.36 14.08
CA ALA A 20 52.72 -22.53 13.87
C ALA A 20 52.74 -21.75 12.53
N THR A 21 51.82 -22.03 11.60
CA THR A 21 51.65 -21.33 10.31
C THR A 21 50.54 -20.27 10.32
N ALA A 22 50.00 -19.93 11.49
CA ALA A 22 48.90 -18.99 11.64
C ALA A 22 49.30 -17.51 11.48
N SER A 23 50.57 -17.15 11.68
CA SER A 23 51.03 -15.78 11.50
C SER A 23 51.18 -15.44 10.01
N ARG A 24 50.49 -14.39 9.54
CA ARG A 24 50.51 -13.92 8.15
C ARG A 24 50.50 -12.38 8.13
N CYS A 25 51.42 -11.79 7.37
CA CYS A 25 51.38 -10.36 7.05
C CYS A 25 50.46 -10.17 5.84
N VAL A 26 49.48 -9.29 5.95
CA VAL A 26 48.55 -8.98 4.87
C VAL A 26 48.33 -7.48 4.77
N GLU A 27 48.19 -7.00 3.54
CA GLU A 27 47.87 -5.62 3.20
C GLU A 27 46.56 -5.65 2.40
N ILE A 28 45.58 -4.87 2.84
CA ILE A 28 44.21 -4.96 2.33
C ILE A 28 43.73 -3.58 1.96
N TRP A 29 43.33 -3.45 0.69
CA TRP A 29 42.81 -2.23 0.11
C TRP A 29 41.36 -2.45 -0.31
N ALA A 30 40.47 -1.54 0.08
CA ALA A 30 39.07 -1.51 -0.37
C ALA A 30 38.80 -0.12 -0.96
N ASN A 31 38.28 -0.06 -2.18
CA ASN A 31 38.19 1.19 -2.94
C ASN A 31 36.74 1.67 -3.16
N GLU A 32 35.74 0.80 -3.22
CA GLU A 32 34.35 1.25 -3.38
C GLU A 32 33.33 0.20 -2.92
N LEU A 33 32.26 0.66 -2.27
CA LEU A 33 31.03 -0.11 -2.03
C LEU A 33 29.89 0.58 -2.77
N ARG A 34 29.44 -0.02 -3.87
CA ARG A 34 28.38 0.53 -4.72
C ARG A 34 27.21 -0.45 -4.83
N LEU A 35 25.99 0.07 -4.73
CA LEU A 35 24.78 -0.64 -5.11
C LEU A 35 24.51 -0.43 -6.60
N THR A 36 24.28 -1.50 -7.34
CA THR A 36 23.95 -1.47 -8.78
C THR A 36 22.73 -2.34 -9.07
N GLY A 37 22.08 -2.14 -10.21
CA GLY A 37 20.91 -2.94 -10.60
C GLY A 37 19.66 -2.61 -9.78
N LEU A 38 19.35 -1.32 -9.60
CA LEU A 38 18.07 -0.91 -9.05
C LEU A 38 16.94 -1.47 -9.93
N ASN A 39 15.97 -2.14 -9.32
CA ASN A 39 14.87 -2.74 -10.04
C ASN A 39 13.86 -1.65 -10.45
N GLU A 40 14.00 -1.14 -11.66
CA GLU A 40 13.10 -0.16 -12.23
C GLU A 40 11.83 -0.85 -12.72
N GLN A 41 10.82 -0.93 -11.86
CA GLN A 41 9.49 -1.40 -12.25
C GLN A 41 8.61 -0.18 -12.53
N GLY A 42 8.03 -0.14 -13.73
CA GLY A 42 6.96 0.80 -14.03
C GLY A 42 5.72 0.45 -13.22
N GLY A 43 5.01 1.46 -12.76
CA GLY A 43 3.68 1.31 -12.18
C GLY A 43 2.59 1.90 -13.06
N TYR A 44 1.35 1.60 -12.74
CA TYR A 44 0.17 2.15 -13.38
C TYR A 44 -0.84 2.58 -12.32
N ALA A 45 -1.62 3.58 -12.67
CA ALA A 45 -2.74 4.02 -11.85
C ALA A 45 -3.97 4.26 -12.72
N ALA A 46 -5.13 4.05 -12.12
CA ALA A 46 -6.42 4.28 -12.75
C ALA A 46 -7.34 4.96 -11.74
N VAL A 47 -8.08 5.96 -12.20
CA VAL A 47 -9.14 6.62 -11.43
C VAL A 47 -10.40 6.63 -12.28
N GLY A 48 -11.51 6.22 -11.68
CA GLY A 48 -12.84 6.26 -12.30
C GLY A 48 -13.81 7.00 -11.39
N ARG A 49 -14.66 7.83 -11.98
CA ARG A 49 -15.70 8.57 -11.26
C ARG A 49 -16.98 8.62 -12.09
N MET A 50 -18.11 8.39 -11.43
CA MET A 50 -19.45 8.46 -11.99
C MET A 50 -20.33 9.28 -11.06
N ASP A 51 -21.01 10.29 -11.61
CA ASP A 51 -21.95 11.13 -10.88
C ASP A 51 -23.33 11.04 -11.55
N PHE A 52 -24.36 10.73 -10.77
CA PHE A 52 -25.74 10.59 -11.20
C PHE A 52 -26.59 11.65 -10.52
N GLN A 53 -27.31 12.45 -11.31
CA GLN A 53 -28.29 13.41 -10.79
C GLN A 53 -29.71 12.85 -10.96
N LEU A 54 -30.44 12.73 -9.86
CA LEU A 54 -31.83 12.22 -9.82
C LEU A 54 -32.83 13.38 -9.75
N ALA A 55 -32.63 14.42 -10.57
CA ALA A 55 -33.43 15.65 -10.57
C ALA A 55 -33.63 16.21 -9.13
N ASP A 56 -34.90 16.30 -8.69
CA ASP A 56 -35.30 16.80 -7.37
C ASP A 56 -35.17 15.77 -6.23
N LEU A 57 -34.87 14.50 -6.54
CA LEU A 57 -34.76 13.43 -5.55
C LEU A 57 -33.37 13.35 -4.93
N GLY A 58 -32.33 13.89 -5.59
CA GLY A 58 -30.98 13.89 -5.06
C GLY A 58 -29.87 13.59 -6.07
N SER A 59 -28.71 13.18 -5.56
CA SER A 59 -27.50 12.85 -6.32
C SER A 59 -26.78 11.64 -5.74
N LEU A 60 -26.14 10.85 -6.60
CA LEU A 60 -25.29 9.73 -6.23
C LEU A 60 -23.93 9.86 -6.93
N SER A 61 -22.85 9.82 -6.17
CA SER A 61 -21.48 9.85 -6.66
C SER A 61 -20.77 8.56 -6.30
N ILE A 62 -20.09 7.96 -7.27
CA ILE A 62 -19.31 6.74 -7.12
C ILE A 62 -17.91 7.04 -7.66
N ALA A 63 -16.87 6.71 -6.91
CA ALA A 63 -15.49 6.81 -7.36
C ALA A 63 -14.70 5.55 -6.99
N GLY A 64 -13.67 5.28 -7.78
CA GLY A 64 -12.72 4.21 -7.53
C GLY A 64 -11.34 4.63 -7.99
N ASN A 65 -10.32 4.21 -7.25
CA ASN A 65 -8.94 4.45 -7.60
C ASN A 65 -8.09 3.20 -7.38
N TYR A 66 -7.09 3.03 -8.23
CA TYR A 66 -6.11 1.97 -8.15
C TYR A 66 -4.74 2.56 -8.47
N SER A 67 -3.73 2.19 -7.70
CA SER A 67 -2.32 2.51 -7.97
C SER A 67 -1.48 1.28 -7.66
N SER A 68 -0.68 0.82 -8.63
CA SER A 68 0.25 -0.28 -8.42
C SER A 68 1.52 0.19 -7.71
N ILE A 69 2.27 -0.77 -7.20
CA ILE A 69 3.66 -0.59 -6.77
C ILE A 69 4.47 -0.01 -7.93
N GLY A 70 5.38 0.92 -7.63
CA GLY A 70 6.25 1.60 -8.60
C GLY A 70 5.59 2.76 -9.35
N PHE A 71 4.31 3.05 -9.11
CA PHE A 71 3.67 4.25 -9.65
C PHE A 71 4.17 5.50 -8.89
N GLY A 72 4.38 6.59 -9.61
CA GLY A 72 4.93 7.83 -9.07
C GLY A 72 4.98 8.96 -10.08
N GLY A 73 5.36 10.15 -9.62
CA GLY A 73 5.56 11.33 -10.46
C GLY A 73 6.76 11.19 -11.40
N LEU A 74 6.81 12.02 -12.45
CA LEU A 74 7.95 12.05 -13.39
C LEU A 74 9.22 12.62 -12.75
N ASP A 75 9.05 13.45 -11.73
CA ASP A 75 10.09 14.09 -10.93
C ASP A 75 10.59 13.23 -9.77
N GLN A 76 9.94 12.10 -9.48
CA GLN A 76 10.33 11.20 -8.40
C GLN A 76 11.46 10.25 -8.83
N ASN A 77 12.50 10.20 -8.01
CA ASN A 77 13.56 9.21 -8.16
C ASN A 77 13.03 7.80 -7.88
N LEU A 78 13.75 6.78 -8.36
CA LEU A 78 13.36 5.37 -8.20
C LEU A 78 13.14 4.95 -6.74
N SER A 79 13.91 5.50 -5.81
CA SER A 79 13.78 5.24 -4.36
C SER A 79 12.58 5.93 -3.72
N GLU A 80 11.98 6.92 -4.38
CA GLU A 80 10.86 7.73 -3.88
C GLU A 80 9.51 7.25 -4.44
N ARG A 81 9.53 6.35 -5.42
CA ARG A 81 8.31 5.77 -5.99
C ARG A 81 7.58 4.90 -4.97
N SER A 82 6.25 4.83 -5.10
CA SER A 82 5.43 4.08 -4.15
C SER A 82 5.87 2.61 -4.07
N LEU A 83 6.13 2.15 -2.86
CA LEU A 83 6.30 0.73 -2.56
C LEU A 83 4.98 0.07 -2.13
N ASP A 84 3.88 0.80 -2.22
CA ASP A 84 2.55 0.35 -1.82
C ASP A 84 1.62 0.26 -3.04
N GLU A 85 0.80 -0.79 -3.06
CA GLU A 85 -0.39 -0.89 -3.89
C GLU A 85 -1.57 -0.26 -3.15
N THR A 86 -2.29 0.67 -3.78
CA THR A 86 -3.47 1.32 -3.21
C THR A 86 -4.72 0.96 -4.01
N LYS A 87 -5.79 0.59 -3.29
CA LYS A 87 -7.13 0.33 -3.84
C LYS A 87 -8.14 1.14 -3.05
N GLY A 88 -8.78 2.10 -3.70
CA GLY A 88 -9.81 2.94 -3.08
C GLY A 88 -11.16 2.80 -3.79
N PHE A 89 -12.22 2.86 -3.00
CA PHE A 89 -13.61 2.87 -3.47
C PHE A 89 -14.45 3.78 -2.59
N ASP A 90 -15.23 4.65 -3.23
CA ASP A 90 -16.02 5.68 -2.58
C ASP A 90 -17.42 5.73 -3.18
N VAL A 91 -18.45 5.81 -2.33
CA VAL A 91 -19.84 6.02 -2.71
C VAL A 91 -20.43 7.06 -1.78
N ALA A 92 -21.05 8.10 -2.33
CA ALA A 92 -21.74 9.13 -1.57
C ALA A 92 -23.09 9.44 -2.22
N GLY A 93 -24.15 9.47 -1.43
CA GLY A 93 -25.50 9.80 -1.87
C GLY A 93 -26.08 10.91 -1.02
N ASN A 94 -26.78 11.84 -1.66
CA ASN A 94 -27.59 12.86 -1.03
C ASN A 94 -29.00 12.77 -1.60
N PHE A 95 -30.00 12.55 -0.75
CA PHE A 95 -31.38 12.29 -1.14
C PHE A 95 -32.33 13.23 -0.41
N GLU A 96 -33.35 13.72 -1.11
CA GLU A 96 -34.43 14.52 -0.51
C GLU A 96 -35.68 13.63 -0.40
N LEU A 97 -35.98 13.15 0.81
CA LEU A 97 -37.09 12.24 1.04
C LEU A 97 -38.46 12.95 1.10
N SER A 98 -38.49 14.28 1.17
CA SER A 98 -39.76 15.04 1.19
C SER A 98 -40.65 14.80 -0.02
N ARG A 99 -40.06 14.46 -1.18
CA ARG A 99 -40.80 14.15 -2.41
C ARG A 99 -41.61 12.85 -2.33
N PHE A 100 -41.36 11.99 -1.35
CA PHE A 100 -42.12 10.75 -1.12
C PHE A 100 -43.24 10.92 -0.08
N LEU A 101 -43.33 12.08 0.58
CA LEU A 101 -44.35 12.39 1.58
C LEU A 101 -45.50 13.22 0.95
N PRO A 102 -46.72 13.20 1.53
CA PRO A 102 -47.80 14.07 1.08
C PRO A 102 -47.39 15.54 1.17
N GLU A 103 -47.59 16.30 0.08
CA GLU A 103 -47.18 17.72 0.00
C GLU A 103 -47.79 18.59 1.10
N GLN A 104 -48.97 18.20 1.60
CA GLN A 104 -49.70 18.84 2.70
C GLN A 104 -48.91 18.88 4.02
N TRP A 105 -47.96 17.97 4.22
CA TRP A 105 -47.19 17.88 5.46
C TRP A 105 -46.03 18.88 5.49
N ALA A 106 -45.61 19.41 4.32
CA ALA A 106 -44.53 20.39 4.20
C ALA A 106 -43.22 20.03 4.93
N LEU A 107 -42.94 18.73 5.11
CA LEU A 107 -41.75 18.23 5.79
C LEU A 107 -40.57 18.19 4.81
N ARG A 108 -39.38 18.61 5.26
CA ARG A 108 -38.10 18.45 4.55
C ARG A 108 -37.24 17.43 5.27
N LEU A 109 -36.78 16.41 4.56
CA LEU A 109 -36.02 15.30 5.12
C LEU A 109 -34.81 15.01 4.20
N PRO A 110 -33.73 15.79 4.35
CA PRO A 110 -32.48 15.52 3.63
C PRO A 110 -31.77 14.31 4.26
N LEU A 111 -31.41 13.33 3.44
CA LEU A 111 -30.64 12.16 3.84
C LEU A 111 -29.29 12.19 3.12
N TYR A 112 -28.19 12.17 3.87
CA TYR A 112 -26.86 11.98 3.31
C TYR A 112 -26.24 10.68 3.81
N ALA A 113 -25.62 9.93 2.91
CA ALA A 113 -24.88 8.74 3.29
C ALA A 113 -23.63 8.61 2.43
N ALA A 114 -22.48 8.40 3.08
CA ALA A 114 -21.24 8.09 2.39
C ALA A 114 -20.55 6.86 2.97
N TYR A 115 -19.92 6.13 2.06
CA TYR A 115 -19.08 4.96 2.31
C TYR A 115 -17.77 5.11 1.55
N SER A 116 -16.65 4.95 2.24
CA SER A 116 -15.32 4.93 1.63
C SER A 116 -14.52 3.77 2.21
N LYS A 117 -13.80 3.05 1.35
CA LYS A 117 -12.86 2.01 1.73
C LYS A 117 -11.58 2.15 0.93
N THR A 118 -10.46 2.27 1.65
CA THR A 118 -9.12 2.29 1.06
C THR A 118 -8.30 1.15 1.66
N VAL A 119 -7.69 0.36 0.80
CA VAL A 119 -6.78 -0.74 1.17
C VAL A 119 -5.41 -0.43 0.59
N ILE A 120 -4.41 -0.40 1.46
CA ILE A 120 -3.00 -0.18 1.11
C ILE A 120 -2.24 -1.47 1.42
N SER A 121 -1.59 -2.04 0.42
CA SER A 121 -0.81 -3.28 0.53
C SER A 121 0.66 -3.00 0.22
N PRO A 122 1.59 -3.20 1.17
CA PRO A 122 3.01 -2.97 0.92
C PRO A 122 3.61 -4.05 0.02
N LYS A 123 4.64 -3.69 -0.74
CA LYS A 123 5.40 -4.63 -1.60
C LYS A 123 6.10 -5.70 -0.76
N PHE A 124 6.67 -5.30 0.37
CA PHE A 124 7.41 -6.16 1.28
C PHE A 124 6.61 -6.40 2.56
N ASP A 125 6.86 -7.52 3.22
CA ASP A 125 6.27 -7.79 4.52
C ASP A 125 6.74 -6.74 5.56
N PRO A 126 5.84 -6.19 6.39
CA PRO A 126 6.21 -5.12 7.33
C PRO A 126 7.07 -5.60 8.51
N TYR A 127 7.12 -6.90 8.78
CA TYR A 127 7.96 -7.50 9.81
C TYR A 127 9.27 -8.05 9.20
N ASP A 128 9.20 -8.61 8.00
CA ASP A 128 10.31 -9.14 7.21
C ASP A 128 10.54 -8.28 5.95
N LEU A 129 11.11 -7.08 6.15
CA LEU A 129 11.26 -6.02 5.12
C LEU A 129 12.08 -6.39 3.86
N ASP A 130 12.60 -7.62 3.78
CA ASP A 130 13.35 -8.16 2.66
C ASP A 130 12.56 -9.22 1.85
N ILE A 131 11.39 -9.65 2.32
CA ILE A 131 10.55 -10.66 1.66
C ILE A 131 9.35 -9.98 0.99
N PRO A 132 9.11 -10.20 -0.31
CA PRO A 132 7.89 -9.72 -0.96
C PRO A 132 6.64 -10.30 -0.32
N LEU A 133 5.67 -9.45 0.03
CA LEU A 133 4.43 -9.87 0.70
C LEU A 133 3.67 -10.91 -0.14
N SER A 134 3.66 -10.74 -1.47
CA SER A 134 3.04 -11.69 -2.40
C SER A 134 3.66 -13.08 -2.33
N GLU A 135 4.99 -13.17 -2.14
CA GLU A 135 5.71 -14.43 -2.04
C GLU A 135 5.43 -15.11 -0.69
N LYS A 136 5.41 -14.34 0.40
CA LYS A 136 5.05 -14.84 1.74
C LYS A 136 3.63 -15.41 1.76
N ILE A 137 2.67 -14.74 1.13
CA ILE A 137 1.28 -15.23 0.98
C ILE A 137 1.25 -16.49 0.08
N ALA A 138 2.04 -16.54 -0.99
CA ALA A 138 2.07 -17.70 -1.88
C ALA A 138 2.61 -18.97 -1.18
N ASN A 139 3.62 -18.79 -0.32
CA ASN A 139 4.29 -19.86 0.41
C ASN A 139 3.53 -20.36 1.66
N ALA A 140 2.50 -19.65 2.10
CA ALA A 140 1.66 -20.07 3.22
C ALA A 140 0.86 -21.36 2.89
N SER A 141 0.77 -22.25 3.88
CA SER A 141 0.26 -23.62 3.67
C SER A 141 -1.25 -23.70 3.65
N THR A 142 -1.94 -22.78 4.32
CA THR A 142 -3.40 -22.79 4.46
C THR A 142 -4.04 -21.46 4.05
N THR A 143 -5.32 -21.48 3.68
CA THR A 143 -6.07 -20.25 3.37
C THR A 143 -6.19 -19.34 4.59
N SER A 144 -6.32 -19.91 5.80
CA SER A 144 -6.40 -19.12 7.04
C SER A 144 -5.12 -18.32 7.27
N GLU A 145 -3.97 -18.96 7.11
CA GLU A 145 -2.66 -18.33 7.26
C GLU A 145 -2.43 -17.23 6.20
N LYS A 146 -2.93 -17.43 4.96
CA LYS A 146 -2.88 -16.40 3.91
C LYS A 146 -3.66 -15.15 4.26
N GLU A 147 -4.86 -15.32 4.82
CA GLU A 147 -5.69 -14.18 5.23
C GLU A 147 -5.10 -13.48 6.45
N GLU A 148 -4.55 -14.22 7.40
CA GLU A 148 -3.84 -13.65 8.56
C GLU A 148 -2.64 -12.80 8.12
N ILE A 149 -1.79 -13.31 7.22
CA ILE A 149 -0.64 -12.55 6.68
C ILE A 149 -1.11 -11.26 5.99
N LYS A 150 -2.19 -11.31 5.21
CA LYS A 150 -2.75 -10.11 4.56
C LYS A 150 -3.27 -9.12 5.59
N GLU A 151 -4.04 -9.57 6.57
CA GLU A 151 -4.65 -8.71 7.59
C GLU A 151 -3.57 -8.01 8.43
N LEU A 152 -2.50 -8.71 8.76
CA LEU A 152 -1.37 -8.14 9.50
C LEU A 152 -0.53 -7.15 8.67
N ALA A 153 -0.53 -7.30 7.35
CA ALA A 153 0.30 -6.48 6.46
C ALA A 153 -0.44 -5.30 5.83
N GLN A 154 -1.75 -5.41 5.61
CA GLN A 154 -2.53 -4.41 4.90
C GLN A 154 -3.04 -3.32 5.85
N ASN A 155 -2.97 -2.07 5.40
CA ASN A 155 -3.66 -0.97 6.06
C ASN A 155 -5.03 -0.77 5.40
N VAL A 156 -6.09 -0.98 6.17
CA VAL A 156 -7.47 -0.82 5.71
C VAL A 156 -8.12 0.35 6.45
N THR A 157 -8.47 1.40 5.70
CA THR A 157 -9.25 2.52 6.21
C THR A 157 -10.67 2.42 5.68
N GLU A 158 -11.66 2.39 6.57
CA GLU A 158 -13.08 2.34 6.22
C GLU A 158 -13.83 3.48 6.92
N ILE A 159 -14.53 4.29 6.13
CA ILE A 159 -15.28 5.46 6.62
C ILE A 159 -16.76 5.27 6.26
N LYS A 160 -17.62 5.40 7.27
CA LYS A 160 -19.08 5.36 7.15
C LYS A 160 -19.65 6.64 7.75
N ASN A 161 -20.38 7.42 6.95
CA ASN A 161 -20.96 8.68 7.42
C ASN A 161 -22.42 8.83 6.97
N PRO A 162 -23.38 8.25 7.72
CA PRO A 162 -24.80 8.55 7.57
C PRO A 162 -25.19 9.82 8.35
N GLN A 163 -25.93 10.73 7.71
CA GLN A 163 -26.52 11.92 8.30
C GLN A 163 -28.02 11.99 7.92
N PHE A 164 -28.86 12.33 8.90
CA PHE A 164 -30.32 12.37 8.81
C PHE A 164 -30.85 13.74 9.24
#